data_AF-A0A935B6D0-F1
#
_entry.id   AF-A0A935B6D0-F1
#
_cell.length_a   1.000
_cell.length_b   1.000
_cell.length_c   1.000
_cell.angle_alpha   90.00
_cell.angle_beta   90.00
_cell.angle_gamma   90.00
#
_symmetry.space_group_name_H-M   'P 1'
#
loop_
_entity.id
_entity.type
_entity.pdbx_description
1 polymer ?
#
loop_
_entity_poly.entity_id
_entity_poly.type
_entity_poly.pdbx_seq_one_letter_code
_entity_poly.pdbx_strand_id
1 'polypeptide(L)' 'MARSKPTARDALRKLREQRAQLDGEEVRLRQEVAIELGKVLIECGAETNDPAQLRQIVRASMALGIEETLKRIAPA' A
#
# COMPACT_ATOMS: atom_id res chain seq x y z
N MET A 1 31.90 -22.13 -28.11
CA MET A 1 31.69 -21.96 -26.65
C MET A 1 30.32 -22.50 -26.29
N ALA A 2 30.24 -23.63 -25.59
CA ALA A 2 28.98 -24.25 -25.22
C ALA A 2 28.28 -23.41 -24.14
N ARG A 3 27.16 -22.75 -24.48
CA ARG A 3 26.27 -22.20 -23.46
C ARG A 3 25.61 -23.39 -22.75
N SER A 4 26.01 -23.66 -21.51
CA SER A 4 25.36 -24.64 -20.64
C SER A 4 23.87 -24.30 -20.54
N LYS A 5 22.99 -25.25 -20.89
CA LYS A 5 21.54 -25.08 -20.76
C LYS A 5 21.22 -24.79 -19.28
N PRO A 6 20.31 -23.83 -18.97
CA PRO A 6 19.90 -23.59 -17.60
C PRO A 6 19.41 -24.90 -17.00
N THR A 7 19.97 -25.31 -15.88
CA THR A 7 19.51 -26.52 -15.22
C THR A 7 18.12 -26.28 -14.65
N ALA A 8 17.31 -27.32 -14.48
CA ALA A 8 16.00 -27.19 -13.83
C ALA A 8 16.09 -26.51 -12.45
N ARG A 9 17.23 -26.71 -11.76
CA ARG A 9 17.55 -26.04 -10.49
C ARG A 9 17.77 -24.54 -10.66
N ASP A 10 18.47 -24.10 -11.70
CA ASP A 10 18.68 -22.68 -11.99
C ASP A 10 17.39 -21.98 -12.38
N ALA A 11 16.54 -22.63 -13.18
CA ALA A 11 15.21 -22.14 -13.52
C ALA A 11 14.33 -21.98 -12.28
N LEU A 12 14.33 -22.97 -11.38
CA LEU A 12 13.58 -22.92 -10.12
C LEU A 12 14.07 -21.79 -9.20
N ARG A 13 15.39 -21.58 -9.11
CA ARG A 13 15.97 -20.48 -8.34
C ARG A 13 15.51 -19.13 -8.88
N LYS A 14 15.63 -18.91 -10.19
CA LYS A 14 15.21 -17.67 -10.84
C LYS A 14 13.72 -17.39 -10.62
N LEU A 15 12.87 -18.42 -10.71
CA LEU A 15 11.43 -18.28 -10.47
C LEU A 15 11.13 -17.83 -9.04
N ARG A 16 11.86 -18.35 -8.04
CA ARG A 16 11.70 -17.95 -6.63
C ARG A 16 12.12 -16.50 -6.40
N GLU A 17 13.22 -16.07 -7.02
CA GLU A 17 13.68 -14.69 -6.96
C GLU A 17 12.66 -13.74 -7.59
N GLN A 18 12.12 -14.08 -8.76
CA GLN A 18 11.07 -13.30 -9.42
C GLN A 18 9.80 -13.22 -8.57
N ARG A 19 9.40 -14.32 -7.92
CA ARG A 19 8.25 -14.32 -7.01
C ARG A 19 8.47 -13.37 -5.84
N ALA A 20 9.63 -13.42 -5.20
CA ALA A 20 9.94 -12.52 -4.08
C ALA A 20 9.94 -11.04 -4.51
N GLN A 21 10.39 -10.74 -5.73
CA GLN A 21 10.31 -9.38 -6.30
C GLN A 21 8.85 -8.94 -6.49
N LEU A 22 8.01 -9.80 -7.07
CA LEU A 22 6.58 -9.52 -7.27
C LEU A 22 5.84 -9.34 -5.94
N ASP A 23 6.14 -10.15 -4.94
CA ASP A 23 5.55 -10.02 -3.60
C ASP A 23 5.87 -8.64 -2.99
N GLY A 24 7.11 -8.15 -3.17
CA GLY A 24 7.50 -6.81 -2.72
C GLY A 24 6.81 -5.69 -3.50
N GLU A 25 6.67 -5.86 -4.83
CA GLU A 25 6.00 -4.87 -5.67
C GLU A 25 4.49 -4.80 -5.42
N GLU A 26 3.84 -5.93 -5.13
CA GLU A 26 2.44 -5.98 -4.72
C GLU A 26 2.19 -5.17 -3.44
N VAL A 27 3.06 -5.31 -2.44
CA VAL A 27 2.97 -4.53 -1.20
C VAL A 27 3.10 -3.03 -1.48
N ARG A 28 4.09 -2.64 -2.29
CA ARG A 28 4.28 -1.23 -2.69
C ARG A 28 3.05 -0.67 -3.41
N LEU A 29 2.55 -1.39 -4.42
CA LEU A 29 1.39 -0.96 -5.20
C LEU A 29 0.12 -0.85 -4.33
N ARG A 30 -0.08 -1.77 -3.37
CA ARG A 30 -1.20 -1.67 -2.42
C ARG A 30 -1.12 -0.42 -1.55
N GLN A 31 0.08 -0.05 -1.09
CA GLN A 31 0.28 1.17 -0.32
C GLN A 31 0.00 2.42 -1.16
N GLU A 32 0.48 2.45 -2.41
CA GLU A 32 0.23 3.56 -3.35
C GLU A 32 -1.27 3.73 -3.62
N VAL A 33 -1.98 2.64 -3.91
CA VAL A 33 -3.44 2.65 -4.12
C VAL A 33 -4.20 3.14 -2.88
N ALA A 34 -3.79 2.73 -1.67
CA ALA A 34 -4.43 3.19 -0.45
C ALA A 34 -4.28 4.71 -0.26
N ILE A 35 -3.12 5.27 -0.60
CA ILE A 35 -2.85 6.71 -0.55
C ILE A 35 -3.70 7.45 -1.58
N GLU A 36 -3.74 6.97 -2.82
CA GLU A 36 -4.54 7.59 -3.88
C GLU A 36 -6.03 7.54 -3.57
N LEU A 37 -6.53 6.40 -3.11
CA LEU A 37 -7.92 6.25 -2.69
C LEU A 37 -8.26 7.20 -1.54
N GLY A 38 -7.35 7.37 -0.57
CA GLY A 38 -7.51 8.34 0.51
C GLY A 38 -7.65 9.79 0.01
N LYS A 39 -6.83 10.19 -0.98
CA LYS A 39 -6.94 11.52 -1.61
C LYS A 39 -8.27 11.71 -2.31
N VAL A 40 -8.69 10.73 -3.11
CA VAL A 40 -9.98 10.76 -3.82
C VAL A 40 -11.14 10.85 -2.82
N LEU A 41 -11.10 10.10 -1.73
CA LEU A 41 -12.13 10.16 -0.68
C LEU A 41 -12.19 11.53 0.01
N ILE A 42 -11.05 12.19 0.23
CA ILE A 42 -10.98 13.55 0.78
C ILE A 42 -11.53 14.56 -0.24
N GLU A 43 -11.12 14.45 -1.50
CA GLU A 43 -11.53 15.36 -2.57
C GLU A 43 -13.04 15.25 -2.86
N CYS A 44 -13.55 14.03 -3.10
CA CYS A 44 -14.98 13.78 -3.24
C CYS A 44 -15.75 14.15 -1.97
N GLY A 45 -15.14 13.89 -0.80
CA GLY A 45 -15.70 14.26 0.49
C GLY A 45 -15.81 15.78 0.67
N ALA A 46 -14.89 16.58 0.13
CA ALA A 46 -14.95 18.04 0.17
C ALA A 46 -16.04 18.62 -0.73
N GLU A 47 -16.40 17.92 -1.80
CA GLU A 47 -17.51 18.30 -2.69
C GLU A 47 -18.89 17.97 -2.09
N THR A 48 -18.97 16.96 -1.22
CA THR A 48 -20.26 16.45 -0.68
C THR A 48 -20.49 16.72 0.81
N ASN A 49 -19.45 16.91 1.62
CA ASN A 49 -19.56 17.15 3.06
C ASN A 49 -19.27 18.62 3.39
N ASP A 50 -20.12 19.21 4.24
CA ASP A 50 -19.84 20.54 4.78
C ASP A 50 -18.55 20.51 5.64
N PRO A 51 -17.69 21.54 5.58
CA PRO A 51 -16.46 21.61 6.37
C PRO A 51 -16.61 21.33 7.87
N ALA A 52 -17.78 21.58 8.49
CA ALA A 52 -18.02 21.23 9.89
C ALA A 52 -18.06 19.71 10.11
N GLN A 53 -18.65 18.95 9.18
CA GLN A 53 -18.74 17.49 9.25
C GLN A 53 -17.37 16.84 9.07
N LEU A 54 -16.56 17.34 8.12
CA LEU A 54 -15.17 16.90 7.96
C LEU A 54 -14.35 17.13 9.24
N ARG A 55 -14.47 18.32 9.86
CA ARG A 55 -13.82 18.61 11.15
C ARG A 55 -14.28 17.66 12.25
N GLN A 56 -15.55 17.28 12.27
CA GLN A 56 -16.11 16.37 13.27
C GLN A 56 -15.62 14.94 13.07
N ILE A 57 -15.52 14.47 11.82
CA ILE A 57 -14.94 13.16 11.48
C ILE A 57 -13.47 13.11 11.92
N VAL A 58 -12.68 14.13 11.60
CA VAL A 58 -11.26 14.20 12.02
C VAL A 58 -11.15 14.14 13.55
N ARG A 59 -11.95 14.92 14.28
CA ARG A 59 -11.97 14.91 15.75
C ARG A 59 -12.39 13.56 16.33
N ALA A 60 -13.42 12.92 15.77
CA ALA A 60 -13.88 11.61 16.20
C ALA A 60 -12.80 10.54 15.98
N SER A 61 -12.14 10.56 14.82
CA SER A 61 -11.01 9.68 14.51
C SER A 61 -9.85 9.88 15.49
N MET A 62 -9.50 11.13 15.82
CA MET A 62 -8.48 11.41 16.84
C MET A 62 -8.88 10.89 18.23
N ALA A 63 -10.13 11.08 18.64
CA ALA A 63 -10.64 10.58 19.93
C ALA A 63 -10.65 9.04 20.00
N LEU A 64 -10.84 8.36 18.87
CA LEU A 64 -10.74 6.91 18.76
C LEU A 64 -9.29 6.39 18.74
N GLY A 65 -8.29 7.27 18.87
CA GLY A 65 -6.89 6.89 18.89
C GLY A 65 -6.36 6.46 17.53
N ILE A 66 -6.87 7.05 16.44
CA ILE A 66 -6.42 6.72 15.08
C ILE A 66 -4.91 6.91 14.91
N GLU A 67 -4.28 7.75 15.72
CA GLU A 67 -2.85 8.00 15.74
C GLU A 67 -2.04 6.70 15.99
N GLU A 68 -2.54 5.81 16.85
CA GLU A 68 -1.86 4.54 17.14
C GLU A 68 -2.07 3.50 16.04
N THR A 69 -3.21 3.57 15.35
CA THR A 69 -3.46 2.81 14.13
C THR A 69 -2.55 3.30 13.00
N LEU A 70 -2.42 4.62 12.84
CA LEU A 70 -1.56 5.27 11.85
C LEU A 70 -0.09 4.90 12.06
N LYS A 71 0.42 4.86 13.30
CA LYS A 71 1.78 4.39 13.59
C LYS A 71 2.03 2.93 13.18
N ARG A 72 1.01 2.06 13.22
CA ARG A 72 1.15 0.64 12.84
C ARG A 72 1.14 0.42 11.33
N ILE A 73 0.48 1.31 10.58
CA ILE A 73 0.35 1.21 9.11
C ILE A 73 1.29 2.16 8.36
N ALA A 74 1.88 3.14 9.04
CA ALA A 74 2.95 3.95 8.48
C ALA A 74 4.18 3.05 8.19
N PRO A 75 4.79 3.15 7.01
CA PRO A 75 6.05 2.46 6.74
C PRO A 75 7.14 3.01 7.69
N ALA A 76 7.99 2.12 8.19
CA ALA A 76 9.20 2.49 8.93
C ALA A 76 10.19 3.28 8.06
#